data_AF-A0A850MSM0-F1
#
_entry.id   AF-A0A850MSM0-F1
#
_cell.length_a   1.000
_cell.length_b   1.000
_cell.length_c   1.000
_cell.angle_alpha   90.00
_cell.angle_beta   90.00
_cell.angle_gamma   90.00
#
_symmetry.space_group_name_H-M   'P 1'
#
loop_
_entity.id
_entity.type
_entity.pdbx_description
1 polymer ?
#
loop_
_entity_poly.entity_id
_entity_poly.type
_entity_poly.pdbx_seq_one_letter_code
_entity_poly.pdbx_strand_id
1 'polypeptide(L)' 'VKDWAVDIASARIREAEETNAKYLVSSCPFCHRNLMDAIKVTKSSLKMMDVTEILNSVID' A
#
# COMPACT_ATOMS: atom_id res chain seq x y z
N VAL A 1 18.73 14.51 2.31
CA VAL A 1 17.60 15.11 3.07
C VAL A 1 16.68 13.98 3.47
N LYS A 2 16.13 13.99 4.69
CA LYS A 2 15.25 12.92 5.18
C LYS A 2 13.90 12.97 4.46
N ASP A 3 13.43 11.83 3.94
CA ASP A 3 12.14 11.71 3.28
C ASP A 3 11.07 11.23 4.26
N TRP A 4 10.39 12.19 4.88
CA TRP A 4 9.34 11.91 5.87
C TRP A 4 8.12 11.20 5.29
N ALA A 5 7.82 11.38 4.00
CA ALA A 5 6.65 10.78 3.39
C ALA A 5 6.80 9.26 3.32
N VAL A 6 7.97 8.80 2.87
CA VAL A 6 8.30 7.37 2.79
C VAL A 6 8.47 6.76 4.18
N ASP A 7 9.06 7.49 5.14
CA ASP A 7 9.22 7.01 6.52
C ASP A 7 7.86 6.73 7.19
N ILE A 8 6.92 7.68 7.09
CA ILE A 8 5.57 7.54 7.65
C ILE A 8 4.81 6.41 6.95
N ALA A 9 4.87 6.35 5.62
CA ALA A 9 4.24 5.28 4.86
C ALA A 9 4.81 3.91 5.21
N SER A 10 6.13 3.79 5.41
CA SER A 10 6.77 2.54 5.82
C SER A 10 6.30 2.05 7.19
N ALA A 11 5.95 2.96 8.11
CA ALA A 11 5.31 2.57 9.36
C ALA A 11 3.92 1.98 9.15
N ARG A 12 3.12 2.55 8.22
CA ARG A 12 1.81 1.99 7.84
C ARG A 12 1.93 0.58 7.25
N ILE A 13 2.96 0.33 6.43
CA ILE A 13 3.21 -0.99 5.85
C ILE A 13 3.46 -2.03 6.93
N ARG A 14 4.33 -1.73 7.90
CA ARG A 14 4.61 -2.65 9.02
C ARG A 14 3.37 -2.99 9.84
N GLU A 15 2.54 -1.99 10.14
CA GLU A 15 1.27 -2.22 10.84
C GLU A 15 0.30 -3.07 10.02
N ALA A 16 0.26 -2.88 8.69
CA ALA A 16 -0.56 -3.70 7.82
C ALA A 16 -0.08 -5.16 7.77
N GLU A 17 1.23 -5.41 7.81
CA GLU A 17 1.79 -6.77 7.86
C GLU A 17 1.36 -7.51 9.13
N GLU A 18 1.28 -6.83 10.27
CA GLU A 18 0.82 -7.41 11.55
C GLU A 18 -0.62 -7.94 11.49
N THR A 19 -1.44 -7.41 10.58
CA THR A 19 -2.83 -7.88 10.37
C THR A 19 -2.94 -9.17 9.55
N ASN A 20 -1.82 -9.67 8.99
CA ASN A 20 -1.79 -10.73 7.98
C ASN A 20 -2.57 -10.39 6.69
N ALA A 21 -2.82 -9.10 6.44
CA ALA A 21 -3.39 -8.65 5.18
C ALA A 21 -2.48 -9.02 4.00
N LYS A 22 -3.10 -9.29 2.84
CA LYS A 22 -2.38 -9.52 1.58
C LYS A 22 -2.43 -8.30 0.66
N TYR A 23 -3.45 -7.46 0.85
CA TYR A 23 -3.75 -6.32 0.00
C TYR A 23 -3.95 -5.08 0.84
N LEU A 24 -3.38 -3.97 0.39
CA LEU A 24 -3.69 -2.62 0.84
C LEU A 24 -4.49 -1.92 -0.26
N VAL A 25 -5.56 -1.24 0.13
CA VAL A 25 -6.54 -0.70 -0.79
C VAL A 25 -6.73 0.78 -0.55
N SER A 26 -6.70 1.58 -1.60
CA SER A 26 -6.96 3.01 -1.52
C SER A 26 -7.47 3.54 -2.86
N SER A 27 -8.55 4.33 -2.83
CA SER A 27 -9.02 5.10 -3.99
C SER A 27 -8.30 6.43 -4.18
N CYS A 28 -7.46 6.84 -3.21
CA CYS A 28 -6.65 8.06 -3.34
C CYS A 28 -5.36 7.75 -4.13
N PRO A 29 -5.12 8.41 -5.28
CA PRO A 29 -3.95 8.13 -6.12
C PRO A 29 -2.62 8.50 -5.45
N PHE A 30 -2.63 9.50 -4.55
CA PHE A 30 -1.45 9.89 -3.79
C PHE A 30 -1.10 8.86 -2.71
N CYS A 31 -2.10 8.37 -1.96
CA CYS A 31 -1.91 7.29 -1.01
C CYS A 31 -1.41 6.03 -1.72
N HIS A 32 -1.98 5.72 -2.89
CA HIS A 32 -1.57 4.57 -3.67
C HIS A 32 -0.08 4.65 -4.03
N ARG A 33 0.36 5.77 -4.63
CA ARG A 33 1.76 5.99 -4.98
C ARG A 33 2.69 5.95 -3.75
N ASN A 34 2.33 6.66 -2.69
CA ASN A 34 3.18 6.76 -1.49
C ASN A 34 3.36 5.40 -0.79
N LEU A 35 2.27 4.64 -0.64
CA LEU A 35 2.32 3.31 -0.03
C LEU A 35 3.00 2.29 -0.95
N MET A 36 2.83 2.39 -2.28
CA MET A 36 3.59 1.61 -3.25
C MET A 36 5.11 1.80 -3.10
N ASP A 37 5.56 3.04 -2.94
CA ASP A 37 6.99 3.34 -2.77
C ASP A 37 7.49 2.79 -1.42
N ALA A 38 6.70 2.92 -0.36
CA ALA A 38 7.02 2.33 0.94
C ALA A 38 7.07 0.80 0.92
N ILE A 39 6.18 0.12 0.19
CA ILE A 39 6.23 -1.35 0.01
C ILE A 39 7.54 -1.77 -0.63
N LYS A 40 7.99 -1.06 -1.67
CA LYS A 40 9.28 -1.35 -2.33
C LYS A 40 10.46 -1.17 -1.38
N VAL A 41 10.48 -0.09 -0.59
CA VAL A 41 11.55 0.22 0.35
C VAL A 41 11.60 -0.78 1.51
N THR A 42 10.45 -1.15 2.05
CA THR A 42 10.33 -2.13 3.15
C THR A 42 10.48 -3.57 2.68
N LYS A 43 10.45 -3.82 1.35
CA LYS A 43 10.42 -5.17 0.74
C LYS A 43 9.25 -6.01 1.24
N SER A 44 8.13 -5.36 1.55
CA SER A 44 6.91 -6.02 2.00
C SER A 44 6.30 -6.88 0.89
N SER A 45 5.61 -7.95 1.26
CA SER A 45 4.84 -8.80 0.34
C SER A 45 3.42 -8.28 0.09
N LEU A 46 3.01 -7.21 0.78
CA LEU A 46 1.72 -6.55 0.59
C LEU A 46 1.59 -6.02 -0.85
N LYS A 47 0.39 -6.18 -1.42
CA LYS A 47 0.04 -5.68 -2.75
C LYS A 47 -0.87 -4.47 -2.64
N MET A 48 -0.53 -3.39 -3.34
CA MET A 48 -1.44 -2.25 -3.46
C MET A 48 -2.48 -2.52 -4.54
N MET A 49 -3.72 -2.12 -4.27
CA MET A 49 -4.82 -2.12 -5.23
C MET A 49 -5.64 -0.82 -5.12
N ASP A 50 -6.19 -0.39 -6.25
CA ASP A 50 -7.28 0.57 -6.27
C ASP A 50 -8.63 -0.12 -5.99
N VAL A 51 -9.60 0.63 -5.48
CA VAL A 51 -10.97 0.11 -5.23
C VAL A 51 -11.62 -0.39 -6.53
N THR A 52 -11.35 0.25 -7.66
CA THR A 52 -11.86 -0.16 -8.98
C THR A 52 -11.26 -1.48 -9.45
N GLU A 53 -9.99 -1.76 -9.15
CA GLU A 53 -9.35 -3.04 -9.48
C GLU A 53 -9.97 -4.20 -8.69
N ILE A 54 -10.38 -3.95 -7.45
CA ILE A 54 -11.12 -4.94 -6.65
C ILE A 54 -12.47 -5.21 -7.29
N LEU A 55 -13.21 -4.17 -7.65
CA LEU A 55 -14.51 -4.34 -8.30
C LEU A 55 -14.35 -5.16 -9.58
N ASN A 56 -13.35 -4.82 -10.41
CA ASN A 56 -13.03 -5.53 -11.64
C ASN A 56 -12.74 -7.02 -11.39
N SER A 57 -12.01 -7.35 -10.32
CA SER A 57 -11.69 -8.75 -9.97
C SER A 57 -12.88 -9.64 -9.57
N VAL A 58 -14.05 -9.04 -9.34
CA VAL A 58 -15.28 -9.75 -8.93
C VAL A 58 -16.33 -9.79 -10.04
N ILE A 59 -16.32 -8.80 -10.94
CA ILE A 59 -17.32 -8.68 -12.02
C ILE A 59 -16.87 -9.30 -13.35
N ASP A 60 -15.56 -9.52 -13.53
CA ASP A 60 -14.98 -10.27 -14.65
C ASP A 60 -15.05 -11.79 -14.42
#